data_AF-A0A8T2IBK1-F1
#
_entry.id   AF-A0A8T2IBK1-F1
#
_cell.length_a   1.000
_cell.length_b   1.000
_cell.length_c   1.000
_cell.angle_alpha   90.00
_cell.angle_beta   90.00
_cell.angle_gamma   90.00
#
_symmetry.space_group_name_H-M   'P 1'
#
loop_
_entity.id
_entity.type
_entity.pdbx_description
1 polymer ?
#
loop_
_entity_poly.entity_id
_entity_poly.type
_entity_poly.pdbx_seq_one_letter_code
_entity_poly.pdbx_strand_id
1 'polypeptide(L)'
;AAAQCYIDLIIKESDNNVKLIVLDRLVELKDHPSHERVLQDLVMDILRVLTTPDLEVRRKTLHLALDLVSSRNVEELVIVLKKEVIKTNNVTEHEDTDKYRQLLVRTLHSCSVRFPDMAANVIPVLMEFLSDSNEAAAADVLEFVREAVQRFDNLRPLIVEKMLEVFHAVKSVKIYRGALWILGEYCSTKDDIQSVMTEIRRSLGEVPIVETEIKKESGELKSEEEVSVGPAQKLVTEMGTYATQSALSSSRPAKKEEERYHAQCQCGHFFALFAIRIAQPGFVM
;
A
#
# COMPACT_ATOMS: atom_id res chain seq x y z
N ALA A 1 -16.73 -37.98 -7.19
CA ALA A 1 -17.29 -38.62 -5.97
C ALA A 1 -16.35 -38.45 -4.78
N ALA A 2 -15.18 -39.11 -4.72
CA ALA A 2 -14.28 -39.03 -3.56
C ALA A 2 -13.80 -37.59 -3.24
N ALA A 3 -13.37 -36.81 -4.24
CA ALA A 3 -12.95 -35.42 -4.06
C ALA A 3 -14.06 -34.53 -3.45
N GLN A 4 -15.31 -34.74 -3.88
CA GLN A 4 -16.45 -33.98 -3.37
C GLN A 4 -16.79 -34.36 -1.92
N CYS A 5 -16.67 -35.64 -1.56
CA CYS A 5 -16.80 -36.08 -0.17
C CYS A 5 -15.72 -35.46 0.73
N TYR A 6 -14.48 -35.32 0.24
CA TYR A 6 -13.42 -34.64 0.98
C TYR A 6 -13.72 -33.15 1.19
N ILE A 7 -14.24 -32.46 0.17
CA ILE A 7 -14.64 -31.05 0.30
C ILE A 7 -15.79 -30.89 1.29
N ASP A 8 -16.82 -31.75 1.19
CA ASP A 8 -17.94 -31.76 2.13
C ASP A 8 -17.49 -32.04 3.57
N LEU A 9 -16.49 -32.90 3.75
CA LEU A 9 -15.89 -33.17 5.05
C LEU A 9 -15.19 -31.92 5.60
N ILE A 10 -14.36 -31.23 4.81
CA ILE A 10 -13.68 -30.00 5.23
C ILE A 10 -14.69 -28.92 5.66
N ILE A 11 -15.82 -28.79 4.95
CA ILE A 11 -16.83 -27.77 5.26
C ILE A 11 -17.59 -28.10 6.56
N LYS A 12 -17.86 -29.39 6.83
CA LYS A 12 -18.64 -29.83 7.99
C LYS A 12 -17.82 -29.97 9.26
N GLU A 13 -16.55 -30.33 9.14
CA GLU A 13 -15.66 -30.53 10.28
C GLU A 13 -15.34 -29.21 10.98
N SER A 14 -15.25 -29.25 12.31
CA SER A 14 -14.89 -28.08 13.14
C SER A 14 -13.40 -28.04 13.47
N ASP A 15 -12.70 -29.18 13.47
CA ASP A 15 -11.28 -29.26 13.80
C ASP A 15 -10.39 -28.80 12.64
N ASN A 16 -9.64 -27.73 12.86
CA ASN A 16 -8.71 -27.17 11.88
C ASN A 16 -7.62 -28.18 11.48
N ASN A 17 -7.17 -29.05 12.39
CA ASN A 17 -6.16 -30.06 12.08
C ASN A 17 -6.70 -31.09 11.08
N VAL A 18 -7.96 -31.52 11.25
CA VAL A 18 -8.62 -32.42 10.31
C VAL A 18 -8.74 -31.73 8.94
N LYS A 19 -9.13 -30.45 8.89
CA LYS A 19 -9.17 -29.68 7.64
C LYS A 19 -7.81 -29.63 6.95
N LEU A 20 -6.74 -29.39 7.70
CA LEU A 20 -5.38 -29.34 7.15
C LEU A 20 -4.96 -30.70 6.56
N ILE A 21 -5.23 -31.81 7.26
CA ILE A 21 -4.93 -33.16 6.78
C ILE A 21 -5.72 -33.48 5.50
N VAL A 22 -7.00 -33.14 5.45
CA VAL A 22 -7.81 -33.39 4.24
C VAL A 22 -7.35 -32.50 3.07
N LEU A 23 -6.94 -31.27 3.35
CA LEU A 23 -6.31 -30.40 2.34
C LEU A 23 -4.99 -30.98 1.81
N ASP A 24 -4.15 -31.61 2.65
CA ASP A 24 -2.95 -32.33 2.18
C ASP A 24 -3.33 -33.44 1.19
N ARG A 25 -4.37 -34.21 1.52
CA ARG A 25 -4.85 -35.27 0.62
C ARG A 25 -5.38 -34.71 -0.70
N LEU A 26 -6.05 -33.56 -0.69
CA LEU A 26 -6.47 -32.90 -1.93
C LEU A 26 -5.27 -32.41 -2.77
N VAL A 27 -4.22 -31.91 -2.12
CA VAL A 27 -2.97 -31.52 -2.79
C VAL A 27 -2.26 -32.74 -3.39
N GLU A 28 -2.17 -33.85 -2.67
CA GLU A 28 -1.61 -35.10 -3.20
C GLU A 28 -2.44 -35.65 -4.38
N LEU A 29 -3.78 -35.55 -4.31
CA LEU A 29 -4.65 -35.98 -5.39
C LEU A 29 -4.47 -35.14 -6.66
N LYS A 30 -4.14 -33.86 -6.53
CA LYS A 30 -3.85 -32.97 -7.67
C LYS A 30 -2.67 -33.47 -8.50
N ASP A 31 -1.66 -34.09 -7.89
CA ASP A 31 -0.45 -34.54 -8.61
C ASP A 31 -0.75 -35.66 -9.63
N HIS A 32 -1.93 -36.27 -9.57
CA HIS A 32 -2.41 -37.20 -10.58
C HIS A 32 -3.22 -36.48 -11.68
N PRO A 33 -2.81 -36.52 -12.96
CA PRO A 33 -3.44 -35.75 -14.05
C PRO A 33 -4.93 -36.05 -14.28
N SER A 34 -5.36 -37.27 -13.92
CA SER A 34 -6.77 -37.69 -14.05
C SER A 34 -7.65 -37.05 -12.97
N HIS A 35 -7.09 -36.77 -11.80
CA HIS A 35 -7.79 -36.18 -10.67
C HIS A 35 -7.72 -34.65 -10.70
N GLU A 36 -6.64 -34.08 -11.25
CA GLU A 36 -6.49 -32.65 -11.45
C GLU A 36 -7.68 -32.04 -12.20
N ARG A 37 -8.11 -32.64 -13.32
CA ARG A 37 -9.26 -32.15 -14.10
C ARG A 37 -10.56 -32.12 -13.28
N VAL A 38 -10.77 -33.13 -12.45
CA VAL A 38 -11.95 -33.20 -11.56
C VAL A 38 -11.86 -32.14 -10.47
N LEU A 39 -10.67 -31.88 -9.94
CA LEU A 39 -10.45 -30.83 -8.94
C LEU A 39 -10.61 -29.43 -9.54
N GLN A 40 -10.22 -29.21 -10.80
CA GLN A 40 -10.44 -27.95 -11.52
C GLN A 40 -11.93 -27.59 -11.63
N ASP A 41 -12.79 -28.60 -11.84
CA ASP A 41 -14.25 -28.42 -11.87
C ASP A 41 -14.83 -28.14 -10.46
N LEU A 42 -14.14 -28.54 -9.40
CA LEU A 42 -14.55 -28.37 -8.00
C LEU A 42 -13.89 -27.18 -7.30
N VAL A 43 -13.14 -26.32 -7.99
CA VAL A 43 -12.43 -25.16 -7.40
C VAL A 43 -13.38 -24.25 -6.63
N MET A 44 -14.59 -24.03 -7.15
CA MET A 44 -15.58 -23.18 -6.49
C MET A 44 -16.06 -23.77 -5.17
N ASP A 45 -16.20 -25.10 -5.09
CA ASP A 45 -16.54 -25.79 -3.85
C ASP A 45 -15.36 -25.76 -2.86
N ILE A 46 -14.12 -25.88 -3.34
CA ILE A 46 -12.91 -25.73 -2.51
C ILE A 46 -12.83 -24.32 -1.91
N LEU A 47 -13.15 -23.26 -2.68
CA LEU A 47 -13.13 -21.89 -2.18
C LEU A 47 -14.13 -21.62 -1.05
N ARG A 48 -15.18 -22.45 -0.89
CA ARG A 48 -16.11 -22.35 0.25
C ARG A 48 -15.43 -22.57 1.60
N VAL A 49 -14.28 -23.25 1.62
CA VAL A 49 -13.47 -23.50 2.82
C VAL A 49 -12.92 -22.19 3.42
N LEU A 50 -12.78 -21.11 2.64
CA LEU A 50 -12.31 -19.79 3.09
C LEU A 50 -13.19 -19.17 4.19
N THR A 51 -14.43 -19.64 4.34
CA THR A 51 -15.31 -19.28 5.46
C THR A 51 -14.76 -19.67 6.83
N THR A 52 -13.82 -20.63 6.89
CA THR A 52 -13.11 -21.00 8.12
C THR A 52 -12.26 -19.82 8.62
N PRO A 53 -12.28 -19.46 9.91
CA PRO A 53 -11.53 -18.31 10.43
C PRO A 53 -10.00 -18.54 10.48
N ASP A 54 -9.56 -19.80 10.45
CA ASP A 54 -8.16 -20.18 10.56
C ASP A 54 -7.31 -19.74 9.35
N LEU A 55 -6.22 -19.03 9.64
CA LEU A 55 -5.34 -18.47 8.63
C LEU A 55 -4.57 -19.53 7.85
N GLU A 56 -4.19 -20.64 8.49
CA GLU A 56 -3.40 -21.69 7.87
C GLU A 56 -4.25 -22.51 6.89
N VAL A 57 -5.48 -22.86 7.28
CA VAL A 57 -6.48 -23.46 6.40
C VAL A 57 -6.75 -22.56 5.20
N ARG A 58 -6.94 -21.25 5.40
CA ARG A 58 -7.14 -20.27 4.31
C ARG A 58 -5.94 -20.20 3.36
N ARG A 59 -4.72 -20.09 3.89
CA ARG A 59 -3.47 -20.07 3.11
C ARG A 59 -3.36 -21.28 2.21
N LYS A 60 -3.59 -22.45 2.77
CA LYS A 60 -3.44 -23.71 2.07
C LYS A 60 -4.54 -23.92 1.02
N THR A 61 -5.77 -23.51 1.33
CA THR A 61 -6.89 -23.48 0.39
C THR A 61 -6.61 -22.57 -0.80
N LEU A 62 -6.12 -21.34 -0.56
CA LEU A 62 -5.78 -20.40 -1.62
C LEU A 62 -4.63 -20.90 -2.50
N HIS A 63 -3.62 -21.52 -1.90
CA HIS A 63 -2.52 -22.12 -2.66
C HIS A 63 -3.01 -23.25 -3.58
N LEU A 64 -3.86 -24.15 -3.06
CA LEU A 64 -4.49 -25.19 -3.87
C LEU A 64 -5.38 -24.61 -4.98
N ALA A 65 -6.18 -23.58 -4.68
CA ALA A 65 -7.04 -22.92 -5.65
C ALA A 65 -6.22 -22.23 -6.77
N LEU A 66 -5.09 -21.62 -6.43
CA LEU A 66 -4.16 -21.07 -7.41
C LEU A 66 -3.57 -22.17 -8.29
N ASP A 67 -3.23 -23.33 -7.78
CA ASP A 67 -2.70 -24.41 -8.62
C ASP A 67 -3.75 -24.96 -9.60
N LEU A 68 -5.02 -25.01 -9.17
CA LEU A 68 -6.15 -25.52 -9.94
C LEU A 68 -6.81 -24.48 -10.86
N VAL A 69 -6.33 -23.23 -10.86
CA VAL A 69 -6.92 -22.17 -11.70
C VAL A 69 -6.64 -22.43 -13.18
N SER A 70 -7.67 -22.23 -14.00
CA SER A 70 -7.63 -22.37 -15.45
C SER A 70 -8.46 -21.25 -16.10
N SER A 71 -8.33 -21.08 -17.41
CA SER A 71 -9.13 -20.09 -18.14
C SER A 71 -10.65 -20.29 -18.03
N ARG A 72 -11.11 -21.46 -17.57
CA ARG A 72 -12.54 -21.76 -17.39
C ARG A 72 -13.11 -21.26 -16.07
N ASN A 73 -12.29 -21.22 -15.01
CA ASN A 73 -12.74 -20.93 -13.65
C ASN A 73 -12.15 -19.60 -13.10
N VAL A 74 -11.19 -18.99 -13.80
CA VAL A 74 -10.49 -17.79 -13.33
C VAL A 74 -11.43 -16.61 -13.08
N GLU A 75 -12.43 -16.41 -13.94
CA GLU A 75 -13.38 -15.31 -13.80
C GLU A 75 -14.16 -15.41 -12.49
N GLU A 76 -14.71 -16.59 -12.21
CA GLU A 76 -15.48 -16.86 -11.00
C GLU A 76 -14.59 -16.83 -9.74
N LEU A 77 -13.37 -17.38 -9.82
CA LEU A 77 -12.39 -17.34 -8.74
C LEU A 77 -12.03 -15.89 -8.37
N VAL A 78 -11.78 -15.03 -9.36
CA VAL A 78 -11.48 -13.60 -9.12
C VAL A 78 -12.67 -12.90 -8.46
N ILE A 79 -13.90 -13.21 -8.88
CA ILE A 79 -15.11 -12.64 -8.25
C ILE A 79 -15.21 -13.05 -6.78
N VAL A 80 -14.93 -14.32 -6.44
CA VAL A 80 -14.93 -14.78 -5.04
C VAL A 80 -13.82 -14.10 -4.24
N LEU A 81 -12.59 -14.04 -4.76
CA LEU A 81 -11.48 -13.37 -4.08
C LEU A 81 -11.77 -11.88 -3.83
N LYS A 82 -12.33 -11.17 -4.82
CA LYS A 82 -12.76 -9.78 -4.64
C LYS A 82 -13.78 -9.63 -3.51
N LYS A 83 -14.78 -10.52 -3.45
CA LYS A 83 -15.78 -10.50 -2.38
C LYS A 83 -15.14 -10.76 -1.01
N GLU A 84 -14.21 -11.70 -0.91
CA GLU A 84 -13.47 -11.97 0.33
C GLU A 84 -12.63 -10.77 0.77
N VAL A 85 -11.95 -10.12 -0.17
CA VAL A 85 -11.18 -8.89 0.05
C VAL A 85 -12.07 -7.76 0.59
N ILE A 86 -13.22 -7.50 -0.03
CA ILE A 86 -14.18 -6.48 0.44
C ILE A 86 -14.72 -6.83 1.83
N LYS A 87 -14.99 -8.11 2.13
CA LYS A 87 -15.43 -8.53 3.47
C LYS A 87 -14.38 -8.20 4.53
N THR A 88 -13.11 -8.42 4.24
CA THR A 88 -12.01 -8.14 5.19
C THR A 88 -11.83 -6.66 5.50
N ASN A 89 -12.36 -5.75 4.67
CA ASN A 89 -12.33 -4.30 4.91
C ASN A 89 -13.32 -3.87 6.01
N ASN A 90 -14.41 -4.63 6.21
CA ASN A 90 -15.48 -4.30 7.16
C ASN A 90 -15.36 -4.99 8.52
N VAL A 91 -14.39 -5.89 8.69
CA VAL A 91 -14.17 -6.65 9.93
C VAL A 91 -13.14 -5.93 10.78
N THR A 92 -13.43 -5.76 12.07
CA THR A 92 -12.56 -5.14 13.07
C THR A 92 -11.14 -5.73 12.99
N GLU A 93 -10.13 -4.85 12.92
CA GLU A 93 -8.73 -5.19 12.73
C GLU A 93 -8.23 -6.14 13.83
N HIS A 94 -7.93 -7.38 13.44
CA HIS A 94 -7.18 -8.35 14.23
C HIS A 94 -5.93 -8.71 13.44
N GLU A 95 -4.81 -9.02 14.12
CA GLU A 95 -3.53 -9.31 13.44
C GLU A 95 -3.63 -10.41 12.37
N ASP A 96 -4.51 -11.40 12.56
CA ASP A 96 -4.72 -12.47 11.58
C ASP A 96 -5.57 -12.03 10.39
N THR A 97 -6.43 -11.02 10.56
CA THR A 97 -7.16 -10.37 9.45
C THR A 97 -6.19 -9.64 8.54
N ASP A 98 -5.19 -8.94 9.08
CA ASP A 98 -4.19 -8.21 8.31
C ASP A 98 -3.31 -9.16 7.48
N LYS A 99 -2.88 -10.28 8.09
CA LYS A 99 -2.16 -11.35 7.39
C LYS A 99 -3.03 -12.01 6.31
N TYR A 100 -4.33 -12.16 6.56
CA TYR A 100 -5.27 -12.70 5.58
C TYR A 100 -5.49 -11.74 4.40
N ARG A 101 -5.63 -10.42 4.65
CA ARG A 101 -5.70 -9.39 3.60
C ARG A 101 -4.47 -9.46 2.71
N GLN A 102 -3.28 -9.47 3.31
CA GLN A 102 -2.02 -9.57 2.57
C GLN A 102 -1.98 -10.83 1.69
N LEU A 103 -2.41 -11.96 2.22
CA LEU A 103 -2.48 -13.23 1.50
C LEU A 103 -3.46 -13.17 0.31
N LEU A 104 -4.63 -12.54 0.47
CA LEU A 104 -5.59 -12.34 -0.61
C LEU A 104 -5.03 -11.43 -1.72
N VAL A 105 -4.37 -10.33 -1.35
CA VAL A 105 -3.71 -9.42 -2.30
C VAL A 105 -2.67 -10.17 -3.14
N ARG A 106 -1.77 -10.93 -2.50
CA ARG A 106 -0.76 -11.74 -3.20
C ARG A 106 -1.38 -12.78 -4.14
N THR A 107 -2.48 -13.39 -3.71
CA THR A 107 -3.22 -14.37 -4.52
C THR A 107 -3.83 -13.70 -5.76
N LEU A 108 -4.48 -12.54 -5.59
CA LEU A 108 -5.05 -11.76 -6.70
C LEU A 108 -3.99 -11.21 -7.66
N HIS A 109 -2.84 -10.79 -7.14
CA HIS A 109 -1.68 -10.40 -7.94
C HIS A 109 -1.23 -11.58 -8.82
N SER A 110 -1.00 -12.75 -8.23
CA SER A 110 -0.62 -13.97 -8.96
C SER A 110 -1.64 -14.35 -10.05
N CYS A 111 -2.94 -14.25 -9.75
CA CYS A 111 -4.00 -14.46 -10.74
C CYS A 111 -3.91 -13.46 -11.91
N SER A 112 -3.67 -12.18 -11.62
CA SER A 112 -3.60 -11.12 -12.64
C SER A 112 -2.39 -11.23 -13.54
N VAL A 113 -1.26 -11.73 -13.01
CA VAL A 113 -0.03 -11.98 -13.78
C VAL A 113 -0.18 -13.18 -14.70
N ARG A 114 -0.83 -14.24 -14.22
CA ARG A 114 -1.10 -15.46 -14.99
C ARG A 114 -2.19 -15.28 -16.04
N PHE A 115 -3.20 -14.45 -15.76
CA PHE A 115 -4.33 -14.18 -16.64
C PHE A 115 -4.51 -12.66 -16.84
N PRO A 116 -3.79 -12.07 -17.81
CA PRO A 116 -3.88 -10.65 -18.17
C PRO A 116 -5.31 -10.11 -18.36
N ASP A 117 -6.20 -10.92 -18.93
CA ASP A 117 -7.58 -10.53 -19.23
C ASP A 117 -8.36 -10.14 -17.97
N MET A 118 -7.96 -10.68 -16.81
CA MET A 118 -8.61 -10.39 -15.53
C MET A 118 -8.04 -9.15 -14.83
N ALA A 119 -6.88 -8.63 -15.27
CA ALA A 119 -6.19 -7.54 -14.58
C ALA A 119 -7.03 -6.26 -14.49
N ALA A 120 -7.76 -5.90 -15.56
CA ALA A 120 -8.66 -4.74 -15.60
C ALA A 120 -9.73 -4.79 -14.49
N ASN A 121 -10.17 -5.99 -14.15
CA ASN A 121 -11.13 -6.24 -13.09
C ASN A 121 -10.47 -6.17 -11.70
N VAL A 122 -9.25 -6.68 -11.55
CA VAL A 122 -8.57 -6.79 -10.26
C VAL A 122 -7.97 -5.46 -9.79
N ILE A 123 -7.42 -4.66 -10.71
CA ILE A 123 -6.70 -3.42 -10.41
C ILE A 123 -7.51 -2.47 -9.51
N PRO A 124 -8.76 -2.08 -9.85
CA PRO A 124 -9.49 -1.11 -9.03
C PRO A 124 -9.71 -1.59 -7.59
N VAL A 125 -9.96 -2.89 -7.41
CA VAL A 125 -10.20 -3.47 -6.07
C VAL A 125 -8.92 -3.46 -5.24
N LEU A 126 -7.77 -3.75 -5.84
CA LEU A 126 -6.50 -3.73 -5.12
C LEU A 126 -6.04 -2.30 -4.80
N MET A 127 -6.35 -1.31 -5.65
CA MET A 127 -5.98 0.09 -5.42
C MET A 127 -6.51 0.66 -4.11
N GLU A 128 -7.71 0.26 -3.67
CA GLU A 128 -8.29 0.70 -2.40
C GLU A 128 -7.38 0.36 -1.19
N PHE A 129 -6.62 -0.73 -1.27
CA PHE A 129 -5.70 -1.20 -0.22
C PHE A 129 -4.39 -0.40 -0.12
N LEU A 130 -4.11 0.52 -1.05
CA LEU A 130 -2.99 1.44 -0.92
C LEU A 130 -3.14 2.39 0.29
N SER A 131 -4.38 2.64 0.70
CA SER A 131 -4.72 3.47 1.86
C SER A 131 -4.90 2.68 3.17
N ASP A 132 -4.72 1.36 3.13
CA ASP A 132 -4.91 0.48 4.29
C ASP A 132 -3.87 0.79 5.39
N SER A 133 -4.24 0.50 6.64
CA SER A 133 -3.36 0.64 7.81
C SER A 133 -2.18 -0.34 7.75
N ASN A 134 -2.39 -1.49 7.11
CA ASN A 134 -1.37 -2.52 6.92
C ASN A 134 -0.37 -2.16 5.80
N GLU A 135 0.81 -1.67 6.22
CA GLU A 135 1.90 -1.32 5.31
C GLU A 135 2.37 -2.49 4.42
N ALA A 136 2.32 -3.73 4.91
CA ALA A 136 2.78 -4.90 4.16
C ALA A 136 1.83 -5.26 3.00
N ALA A 137 0.52 -5.18 3.22
CA ALA A 137 -0.47 -5.38 2.16
C ALA A 137 -0.39 -4.25 1.13
N ALA A 138 -0.31 -2.99 1.58
CA ALA A 138 -0.15 -1.85 0.68
C ALA A 138 1.14 -1.91 -0.15
N ALA A 139 2.24 -2.44 0.41
CA ALA A 139 3.49 -2.65 -0.32
C ALA A 139 3.36 -3.70 -1.43
N ASP A 140 2.70 -4.83 -1.14
CA ASP A 140 2.44 -5.86 -2.15
C ASP A 140 1.52 -5.31 -3.28
N VAL A 141 0.53 -4.46 -2.95
CA VAL A 141 -0.30 -3.77 -3.96
C VAL A 141 0.53 -2.82 -4.81
N LEU A 142 1.40 -2.02 -4.20
CA LEU A 142 2.25 -1.08 -4.95
C LEU A 142 3.19 -1.81 -5.93
N GLU A 143 3.73 -2.96 -5.53
CA GLU A 143 4.52 -3.83 -6.41
C GLU A 143 3.67 -4.37 -7.56
N PHE A 144 2.44 -4.84 -7.28
CA PHE A 144 1.49 -5.25 -8.30
C PHE A 144 1.17 -4.12 -9.30
N VAL A 145 0.88 -2.92 -8.81
CA VAL A 145 0.58 -1.76 -9.67
C VAL A 145 1.78 -1.43 -10.55
N ARG A 146 2.99 -1.44 -9.99
CA ARG A 146 4.22 -1.21 -10.77
C ARG A 146 4.38 -2.23 -11.90
N GLU A 147 4.13 -3.51 -11.63
CA GLU A 147 4.17 -4.56 -12.65
C GLU A 147 3.05 -4.38 -13.68
N ALA A 148 1.82 -4.09 -13.23
CA ALA A 148 0.65 -3.93 -14.09
C ALA A 148 0.81 -2.79 -15.10
N VAL A 149 1.35 -1.65 -14.68
CA VAL A 149 1.58 -0.50 -15.57
C VAL A 149 2.64 -0.79 -16.65
N GLN A 150 3.66 -1.59 -16.30
CA GLN A 150 4.71 -2.00 -17.25
C GLN A 150 4.24 -3.08 -18.22
N ARG A 151 3.34 -3.94 -17.77
CA ARG A 151 2.87 -5.11 -18.53
C ARG A 151 1.65 -4.84 -19.39
N PHE A 152 0.78 -3.93 -18.96
CA PHE A 152 -0.53 -3.65 -19.59
C PHE A 152 -0.63 -2.20 -20.05
N ASP A 153 -0.07 -1.92 -21.24
CA ASP A 153 -0.05 -0.57 -21.82
C ASP A 153 -1.46 0.03 -22.01
N ASN A 154 -2.42 -0.83 -22.35
CA ASN A 154 -3.82 -0.49 -22.51
C ASN A 154 -4.53 -0.14 -21.18
N LEU A 155 -4.03 -0.62 -20.04
CA LEU A 155 -4.61 -0.36 -18.71
C LEU A 155 -3.93 0.81 -17.98
N ARG A 156 -2.88 1.40 -18.55
CA ARG A 156 -2.18 2.55 -17.94
C ARG A 156 -3.13 3.73 -17.62
N PRO A 157 -4.05 4.14 -18.52
CA PRO A 157 -4.97 5.24 -18.21
C PRO A 157 -5.86 4.92 -16.99
N LEU A 158 -6.40 3.70 -16.94
CA LEU A 158 -7.22 3.22 -15.82
C LEU A 158 -6.43 3.22 -14.50
N ILE A 159 -5.17 2.80 -14.54
CA ILE A 159 -4.31 2.76 -13.36
C ILE A 159 -4.00 4.17 -12.86
N VAL A 160 -3.66 5.11 -13.76
CA VAL A 160 -3.36 6.50 -13.40
C VAL A 160 -4.60 7.17 -12.80
N GLU A 161 -5.77 7.02 -13.44
CA GLU A 161 -7.05 7.53 -12.94
C GLU A 161 -7.36 7.02 -11.53
N LYS A 162 -7.28 5.70 -11.32
CA LYS A 162 -7.57 5.10 -10.01
C LYS A 162 -6.54 5.44 -8.95
N MET A 163 -5.28 5.58 -9.33
CA MET A 163 -4.24 5.95 -8.37
C MET A 163 -4.37 7.41 -7.94
N LEU A 164 -4.81 8.32 -8.81
CA LEU A 164 -5.15 9.69 -8.47
C LEU A 164 -6.31 9.76 -7.46
N GLU A 165 -7.37 8.96 -7.66
CA GLU A 165 -8.51 8.89 -6.74
C GLU A 165 -8.10 8.50 -5.32
N VAL A 166 -7.18 7.54 -5.17
CA VAL A 166 -6.77 7.01 -3.85
C VAL A 166 -5.60 7.79 -3.24
N PHE A 167 -4.91 8.63 -4.02
CA PHE A 167 -3.64 9.26 -3.63
C PHE A 167 -3.71 10.05 -2.31
N HIS A 168 -4.78 10.83 -2.07
CA HIS A 168 -4.94 11.58 -0.82
C HIS A 168 -5.12 10.70 0.42
N ALA A 169 -5.64 9.47 0.25
CA ALA A 169 -5.92 8.58 1.37
C ALA A 169 -4.68 7.81 1.83
N VAL A 170 -3.59 7.81 1.04
CA VAL A 170 -2.35 7.10 1.36
C VAL A 170 -1.59 7.81 2.49
N LYS A 171 -1.51 7.14 3.65
CA LYS A 171 -0.80 7.66 4.84
C LYS A 171 0.66 7.20 4.91
N SER A 172 0.97 6.03 4.36
CA SER A 172 2.33 5.46 4.46
C SER A 172 3.30 6.18 3.53
N VAL A 173 4.39 6.72 4.08
CA VAL A 173 5.43 7.46 3.33
C VAL A 173 6.07 6.61 2.24
N LYS A 174 6.32 5.32 2.52
CA LYS A 174 6.94 4.42 1.52
C LYS A 174 6.01 4.20 0.33
N ILE A 175 4.73 3.98 0.60
CA ILE A 175 3.70 3.76 -0.41
C ILE A 175 3.47 5.05 -1.21
N TYR A 176 3.36 6.19 -0.51
CA TYR A 176 3.20 7.50 -1.12
C TYR A 176 4.33 7.83 -2.10
N ARG A 177 5.60 7.61 -1.70
CA ARG A 177 6.76 7.80 -2.59
C ARG A 177 6.68 6.89 -3.83
N GLY A 178 6.25 5.64 -3.65
CA GLY A 178 6.09 4.70 -4.74
C GLY A 178 4.99 5.11 -5.71
N ALA A 179 3.82 5.48 -5.20
CA ALA A 179 2.68 5.96 -5.98
C ALA A 179 3.04 7.22 -6.76
N LEU A 180 3.72 8.18 -6.11
CA LEU A 180 4.17 9.42 -6.75
C LEU A 180 5.15 9.15 -7.90
N TRP A 181 6.04 8.17 -7.76
CA TRP A 181 6.94 7.77 -8.84
C TRP A 181 6.18 7.21 -10.04
N ILE A 182 5.16 6.37 -9.81
CA ILE A 182 4.36 5.80 -10.90
C ILE A 182 3.54 6.92 -11.57
N LEU A 183 2.89 7.81 -10.81
CA LEU A 183 2.20 8.97 -11.39
C LEU A 183 3.16 9.84 -12.22
N GLY A 184 4.35 10.13 -11.69
CA GLY A 184 5.33 10.96 -12.40
C GLY A 184 5.88 10.36 -13.69
N GLU A 185 5.98 9.04 -13.78
CA GLU A 185 6.49 8.37 -14.99
C GLU A 185 5.41 8.19 -16.05
N TYR A 186 4.17 7.94 -15.65
CA TYR A 186 3.11 7.50 -16.57
C TYR A 186 2.02 8.53 -16.86
N CYS A 187 2.00 9.68 -16.17
CA CYS A 187 1.14 10.80 -16.56
C CYS A 187 1.62 11.41 -17.89
N SER A 188 0.85 11.19 -18.94
CA SER A 188 1.19 11.62 -20.31
C SER A 188 0.37 12.84 -20.76
N THR A 189 -0.82 13.05 -20.20
CA THR A 189 -1.70 14.16 -20.58
C THR A 189 -1.47 15.39 -19.70
N LYS A 190 -1.76 16.57 -20.24
CA LYS A 190 -1.67 17.83 -19.47
C LYS A 190 -2.63 17.84 -18.28
N ASP A 191 -3.81 17.24 -18.46
CA ASP A 191 -4.85 17.19 -17.44
C ASP A 191 -4.44 16.26 -16.27
N ASP A 192 -3.80 15.12 -16.57
CA ASP A 192 -3.25 14.24 -15.54
C ASP A 192 -2.16 14.96 -14.73
N ILE A 193 -1.24 15.66 -15.40
CA ILE A 193 -0.15 16.39 -14.74
C ILE A 193 -0.70 17.49 -13.82
N GLN A 194 -1.72 18.23 -14.27
CA GLN A 194 -2.38 19.24 -13.44
C GLN A 194 -3.09 18.60 -12.23
N SER A 195 -3.72 17.45 -12.42
CA SER A 195 -4.40 16.70 -11.37
C SER A 195 -3.42 16.19 -10.31
N VAL A 196 -2.31 15.57 -10.75
CA VAL A 196 -1.21 15.15 -9.87
C VAL A 196 -0.64 16.34 -9.10
N MET A 197 -0.35 17.45 -9.77
CA MET A 197 0.21 18.63 -9.12
C MET A 197 -0.75 19.27 -8.11
N THR A 198 -2.06 19.23 -8.39
CA THR A 198 -3.08 19.70 -7.46
C THR A 198 -3.13 18.81 -6.21
N GLU A 199 -3.10 17.50 -6.40
CA GLU A 199 -3.16 16.56 -5.29
C GLU A 199 -1.87 16.57 -4.45
N ILE A 200 -0.69 16.70 -5.07
CA ILE A 200 0.59 16.90 -4.36
C ILE A 200 0.55 18.17 -3.50
N ARG A 201 0.05 19.29 -4.03
CA ARG A 201 -0.09 20.55 -3.25
C ARG A 201 -1.04 20.38 -2.09
N ARG A 202 -2.14 19.64 -2.30
CA ARG A 202 -3.11 19.34 -1.25
C ARG A 202 -2.52 18.46 -0.15
N SER A 203 -1.74 17.44 -0.51
CA SER A 203 -1.10 16.51 0.43
C SER A 203 0.10 17.11 1.17
N LEU A 204 0.87 18.01 0.54
CA LEU A 204 2.01 18.69 1.17
C LEU A 204 1.60 19.87 2.06
N GLY A 205 0.37 20.39 1.92
CA GLY A 205 -0.05 21.62 2.59
C GLY A 205 0.73 22.84 2.09
N GLU A 206 0.66 23.95 2.83
CA GLU A 206 1.46 25.13 2.52
C GLU A 206 2.95 24.81 2.67
N VAL A 207 3.68 24.92 1.55
CA VAL A 207 5.13 24.74 1.55
C VAL A 207 5.75 25.91 2.31
N PRO A 208 6.41 25.69 3.47
CA PRO A 208 6.89 26.77 4.33
C PRO A 208 7.94 27.66 3.64
N ILE A 209 8.55 27.19 2.55
CA ILE A 209 9.51 27.96 1.74
C ILE A 209 8.83 29.19 1.13
N VAL A 210 7.59 29.05 0.67
CA VAL A 210 6.83 30.15 0.05
C VAL A 210 6.42 31.17 1.10
N GLU A 211 6.07 30.75 2.32
CA GLU A 211 5.87 31.68 3.41
C GLU A 211 7.16 32.42 3.79
N THR A 212 8.31 31.75 3.85
CA THR A 212 9.57 32.43 4.20
C THR A 212 10.04 33.42 3.13
N GLU A 213 9.74 33.18 1.85
CA GLU A 213 10.04 34.12 0.77
C GLU A 213 9.01 35.25 0.69
N ILE A 214 7.70 34.97 0.79
CA ILE A 214 6.66 35.99 0.83
C ILE A 214 6.76 36.85 2.10
N LYS A 215 7.11 36.29 3.26
CA LYS A 215 7.36 37.03 4.51
C LYS A 215 8.69 37.82 4.47
N LYS A 216 9.65 37.41 3.64
CA LYS A 216 10.86 38.19 3.34
C LYS A 216 10.56 39.36 2.40
N GLU A 217 9.70 39.15 1.40
CA GLU A 217 9.30 40.19 0.45
C GLU A 217 8.27 41.17 1.03
N SER A 218 7.40 40.73 1.94
CA SER A 218 6.43 41.60 2.65
C SER A 218 7.05 42.43 3.78
N GLY A 219 8.33 42.23 4.09
CA GLY A 219 9.06 43.00 5.11
C GLY A 219 8.72 42.66 6.57
N GLU A 220 8.06 41.53 6.85
CA GLU A 220 7.71 41.12 8.22
C GLU A 220 8.81 40.31 8.93
N LEU A 221 9.85 39.88 8.22
CA LEU A 221 11.04 39.28 8.83
C LEU A 221 12.07 40.36 9.17
N LYS A 222 11.98 40.90 10.39
CA LYS A 222 13.17 41.46 11.04
C LYS A 222 14.20 40.34 11.17
N SER A 223 15.42 40.62 10.75
CA SER A 223 16.62 39.82 10.97
C SER A 223 16.58 39.11 12.32
N GLU A 224 16.44 37.78 12.30
CA GLU A 224 16.68 36.95 13.48
C GLU A 224 18.20 36.91 13.76
N GLU A 225 18.68 37.94 14.45
CA GLU A 225 19.84 37.84 15.35
C GLU A 225 19.37 38.17 16.77
N GLU A 226 18.44 37.38 17.31
CA GLU A 226 18.25 37.32 18.76
C GLU A 226 18.06 35.87 19.20
N VAL A 227 19.18 35.26 19.55
CA VAL A 227 19.20 34.05 20.37
C VAL A 227 18.55 34.42 21.71
N SER A 228 17.36 33.90 21.99
CA SER A 228 16.70 34.08 23.28
C SER A 228 17.46 33.30 24.37
N VAL A 229 18.40 33.97 25.05
CA VAL A 229 19.10 33.44 26.23
C VAL A 229 18.16 33.59 27.44
N GLY A 230 17.79 32.47 28.07
CA GLY A 230 17.04 32.48 29.35
C GLY A 230 17.81 33.23 30.46
N PRO A 231 17.15 33.62 31.56
CA PRO A 231 17.76 34.51 32.56
C PRO A 231 18.99 33.84 33.20
N ALA A 232 20.16 34.38 32.91
CA ALA A 232 21.42 33.95 33.50
C ALA A 232 21.49 34.37 34.97
N GLN A 233 21.60 33.43 35.90
CA GLN A 233 21.88 33.76 37.30
C GLN A 233 23.33 34.25 37.44
N LYS A 234 23.49 35.46 37.95
CA LYS A 234 24.79 36.06 38.29
C LYS A 234 25.24 35.50 39.64
N LEU A 235 26.35 34.77 39.65
CA LEU A 235 27.04 34.37 40.88
C LEU A 235 28.35 35.14 40.98
N VAL A 236 28.62 35.69 42.16
CA VAL A 236 29.86 36.39 42.49
C VAL A 236 30.70 35.44 43.33
N THR A 237 31.87 35.06 42.84
CA THR A 237 32.84 34.31 43.65
C THR A 237 33.52 35.23 44.66
N GLU A 238 33.98 34.70 45.80
CA GLU A 238 34.54 35.46 46.94
C GLU A 238 35.71 36.41 46.62
N MET A 239 36.27 36.37 45.40
CA MET A 239 37.29 37.30 44.89
C MET A 239 36.73 38.40 43.96
N GLY A 240 35.44 38.73 44.04
CA GLY A 240 34.86 39.96 43.45
C GLY A 240 34.78 40.02 41.92
N THR A 241 35.01 38.92 41.21
CA THR A 241 34.87 38.84 39.75
C THR A 241 33.51 38.25 39.37
N TYR A 242 32.79 38.90 38.44
CA TYR A 242 31.48 38.47 37.97
C TYR A 242 31.61 37.33 36.95
N ALA A 243 30.97 36.18 37.19
CA ALA A 243 30.87 35.09 36.23
C ALA A 243 29.42 34.83 35.83
N THR A 244 29.18 34.59 34.54
CA THR A 244 27.87 34.24 33.97
C THR A 244 27.94 32.82 33.39
N GLN A 245 27.11 31.91 33.90
CA GLN A 245 26.85 30.62 33.25
C GLN A 245 25.56 30.70 32.43
N SER A 246 25.62 30.29 31.16
CA SER A 246 24.44 30.13 30.29
C SER A 246 24.09 28.65 30.19
N ALA A 247 22.91 28.27 30.66
CA ALA A 247 22.38 26.91 30.50
C ALA A 247 21.58 26.83 29.19
N LEU A 248 22.10 26.09 28.20
CA LEU A 248 21.37 25.70 27.00
C LEU A 248 20.45 24.53 27.36
N SER A 249 19.15 24.78 27.53
CA SER A 249 18.13 23.75 27.68
C SER A 249 17.40 23.53 26.34
N SER A 250 17.70 22.43 25.65
CA SER A 250 16.85 21.96 24.54
C SER A 250 15.74 21.07 25.08
N SER A 251 14.56 21.64 25.34
CA SER A 251 13.33 20.86 25.48
C SER A 251 12.15 21.59 24.85
N ARG A 252 11.80 21.19 23.63
CA ARG A 252 10.49 21.49 23.03
C ARG A 252 9.70 20.18 22.95
N PRO A 253 8.47 20.11 23.49
CA PRO A 253 7.66 18.90 23.41
C PRO A 253 7.10 18.75 21.99
N ALA A 254 6.92 17.49 21.61
CA ALA A 254 6.70 17.00 20.26
C ALA A 254 5.40 17.49 19.58
N LYS A 255 5.55 18.14 18.42
CA LYS A 255 4.66 17.97 17.25
C LYS A 255 5.30 16.93 16.30
N LYS A 256 5.33 15.67 16.73
CA LYS A 256 6.10 14.60 16.04
C LYS A 256 5.43 14.01 14.80
N GLU A 257 4.17 14.34 14.49
CA GLU A 257 3.47 13.76 13.33
C GLU A 257 3.50 14.63 12.08
N GLU A 258 3.24 15.94 12.15
CA GLU A 258 3.25 16.83 10.97
C GLU A 258 4.66 17.08 10.41
N GLU A 259 5.65 17.31 11.27
CA GLU A 259 7.04 17.56 10.83
C GLU A 259 7.69 16.34 10.16
N ARG A 260 7.18 15.12 10.45
CA ARG A 260 7.76 13.88 9.92
C ARG A 260 7.48 13.69 8.44
N TYR A 261 6.33 14.16 7.94
CA TYR A 261 6.02 14.16 6.51
C TYR A 261 6.82 15.23 5.76
N HIS A 262 6.97 16.42 6.34
CA HIS A 262 7.73 17.53 5.76
C HIS A 262 9.24 17.27 5.67
N ALA A 263 9.88 16.80 6.74
CA ALA A 263 11.31 16.56 6.76
C ALA A 263 11.74 15.37 5.87
N GLN A 264 10.85 14.39 5.66
CA GLN A 264 11.15 13.20 4.86
C GLN A 264 10.87 13.40 3.35
N CYS A 265 9.93 14.29 2.98
CA CYS A 265 9.78 14.75 1.59
C CYS A 265 11.01 15.51 1.09
N GLN A 266 11.81 16.08 2.01
CA GLN A 266 13.11 16.71 1.72
C GLN A 266 14.25 15.73 1.49
N CYS A 267 14.02 14.41 1.38
CA CYS A 267 14.97 13.49 0.76
C CYS A 267 15.07 13.70 -0.78
N GLY A 268 15.37 14.94 -1.16
CA GLY A 268 16.12 15.54 -2.27
C GLY A 268 16.28 14.86 -3.63
N HIS A 269 16.34 13.55 -3.74
CA HIS A 269 16.65 12.90 -5.02
C HIS A 269 15.43 12.57 -5.87
N PHE A 270 14.30 12.19 -5.26
CA PHE A 270 13.13 11.78 -6.03
C PHE A 270 12.25 12.95 -6.47
N PHE A 271 12.04 13.95 -5.61
CA PHE A 271 11.29 15.15 -5.96
C PHE A 271 12.03 15.99 -7.02
N ALA A 272 13.36 16.02 -6.96
CA ALA A 272 14.18 16.62 -8.01
C ALA A 272 14.08 15.85 -9.33
N LEU A 273 14.12 14.51 -9.34
CA LEU A 273 13.91 13.71 -10.56
C LEU A 273 12.51 13.92 -11.15
N PHE A 274 11.47 13.97 -10.32
CA PHE A 274 10.09 14.27 -10.73
C PHE A 274 9.97 15.69 -11.33
N ALA A 275 10.50 16.71 -10.63
CA ALA A 275 10.47 18.10 -11.09
C ALA A 275 11.33 18.33 -12.34
N ILE A 276 12.53 17.72 -12.42
CA ILE A 276 13.44 17.82 -13.58
C ILE A 276 12.81 17.19 -14.81
N ARG A 277 12.08 16.07 -14.67
CA ARG A 277 11.46 15.37 -15.80
C ARG A 277 10.19 16.08 -16.30
N ILE A 278 9.37 16.63 -15.40
CA ILE A 278 8.23 17.50 -15.78
C ILE A 278 8.72 18.81 -16.41
N ALA A 279 9.87 19.34 -15.98
CA ALA A 279 10.43 20.58 -16.49
C ALA A 279 11.21 20.44 -17.81
N GLN A 280 11.36 19.24 -18.40
CA GLN A 280 11.99 19.09 -19.71
C GLN A 280 10.98 19.32 -20.85
N PRO A 281 11.11 20.41 -21.64
CA PRO A 281 10.26 20.65 -22.80
C PRO A 281 10.71 19.73 -23.95
N GLY A 282 10.26 18.48 -23.95
CA GLY A 282 10.64 17.54 -25.00
C GLY A 282 9.97 16.16 -24.99
N PHE A 283 9.13 15.83 -24.00
CA PHE A 283 8.46 14.52 -23.94
C PHE A 283 7.00 14.52 -24.46
N VAL A 284 6.59 15.63 -25.08
CA VAL A 284 5.34 15.71 -25.86
C VAL A 284 5.73 15.79 -27.35
N MET A 285 6.11 14.66 -27.92
CA MET A 285 5.92 14.33 -29.35
C MET A 285 5.71 12.83 -29.48
#